data_AF-A0A2R8CGK9-F1
#
_entry.id   AF-A0A2R8CGK9-F1
#
_cell.length_a   1.000
_cell.length_b   1.000
_cell.length_c   1.000
_cell.angle_alpha   90.00
_cell.angle_beta   90.00
_cell.angle_gamma   90.00
#
_symmetry.space_group_name_H-M   'P 1'
#
loop_
_entity.id
_entity.type
_entity.pdbx_description
1 polymer ?
#
loop_
_entity_poly.entity_id
_entity_poly.type
_entity_poly.pdbx_seq_one_letter_code
_entity_poly.pdbx_strand_id
1 'polypeptide(L)'
;MSICARSKCLNQRNQSNFLVHRPRRIHASDPATRFLQDIIEDYADEWLSKMMFHYRWAVPEKNADHVAPLLVYWMMPQATEGPANAFAASFAARQIGRLGVVGSKDTTAAIIEASYLRVLKLLDSIVASRPFLFGTRPSAADFAILGQFTQLLTIEPTSAAIARENAPRLRAWIDHLEDATGYAADENGWLSRDEVATTLRPLFCEIGKTYAPFLQANATAHAAGEKQVTLEIDGAPWTQATFPYQAKCLRVLRDSFAALSTQDQTAVRDAFDGTGCEVLTTPP
;
A
#
# COMPACT_ATOMS: atom_id res chain seq x y z
N MET A 1 -2.91 4.11 -7.38
CA MET A 1 -2.13 4.64 -8.52
C MET A 1 -1.01 5.42 -7.86
N SER A 2 0.16 4.79 -7.69
CA SER A 2 1.22 5.22 -6.76
C SER A 2 1.56 6.70 -6.89
N ILE A 3 2.08 7.30 -5.81
CA ILE A 3 2.55 8.69 -5.78
C ILE A 3 3.46 9.02 -6.98
N CYS A 4 4.26 8.05 -7.43
CA CYS A 4 5.14 8.14 -8.59
C CYS A 4 4.44 8.16 -9.96
N ALA A 5 3.22 7.63 -10.04
CA ALA A 5 2.37 7.68 -11.23
C ALA A 5 1.64 9.03 -11.32
N ARG A 6 1.28 9.64 -10.18
CA ARG A 6 0.57 10.93 -10.12
C ARG A 6 1.44 12.12 -10.52
N SER A 7 2.74 12.10 -10.21
CA SER A 7 3.67 13.15 -10.64
C SER A 7 3.76 13.32 -12.16
N LYS A 8 3.28 12.35 -12.96
CA LYS A 8 3.10 12.49 -14.42
C LYS A 8 1.75 13.11 -14.83
N CYS A 9 0.71 13.05 -13.99
CA CYS A 9 -0.66 13.44 -14.33
C CYS A 9 -1.03 14.89 -13.95
N LEU A 10 -0.19 15.61 -13.20
CA LEU A 10 -0.48 16.99 -12.74
C LEU A 10 -0.54 18.04 -13.87
N ASN A 11 -0.33 17.68 -15.13
CA ASN A 11 -0.27 18.61 -16.26
C ASN A 11 -1.54 18.72 -17.12
N GLN A 12 -2.65 18.08 -16.76
CA GLN A 12 -3.90 18.22 -17.54
C GLN A 12 -5.13 18.17 -16.64
N ARG A 13 -5.81 19.31 -16.48
CA ARG A 13 -7.27 19.37 -16.37
C ARG A 13 -7.78 20.81 -16.59
N ASN A 14 -8.41 20.99 -17.75
CA ASN A 14 -9.18 22.17 -18.11
C ASN A 14 -10.66 21.99 -17.70
N GLN A 15 -11.31 23.12 -17.42
CA GLN A 15 -12.64 23.24 -16.83
C GLN A 15 -13.77 22.75 -17.76
N SER A 16 -14.79 22.09 -17.20
CA SER A 16 -16.15 22.07 -17.76
C SER A 16 -17.17 22.03 -16.62
N ASN A 17 -18.08 23.02 -16.63
CA ASN A 17 -19.15 23.23 -15.65
C ASN A 17 -20.42 22.49 -16.08
N PHE A 18 -20.79 21.41 -15.39
CA PHE A 18 -22.18 20.96 -15.24
C PHE A 18 -22.29 20.14 -13.93
N LEU A 19 -23.32 20.47 -13.13
CA LEU A 19 -23.57 20.07 -11.73
C LEU A 19 -22.53 20.62 -10.73
N VAL A 20 -22.97 21.48 -9.80
CA VAL A 20 -22.17 21.95 -8.65
C VAL A 20 -21.99 20.81 -7.65
N HIS A 21 -21.28 19.76 -8.04
CA HIS A 21 -20.72 18.82 -7.09
C HIS A 21 -19.46 19.45 -6.51
N ARG A 22 -19.45 19.72 -5.20
CA ARG A 22 -18.20 20.06 -4.53
C ARG A 22 -17.20 18.91 -4.80
N PRO A 23 -15.95 19.21 -5.19
CA PRO A 23 -14.98 18.18 -5.47
C PRO A 23 -14.75 17.33 -4.21
N ARG A 24 -15.06 16.02 -4.28
CA ARG A 24 -14.75 15.06 -3.23
C ARG A 24 -13.24 14.78 -3.23
N ARG A 25 -12.47 15.67 -2.61
CA ARG A 25 -11.02 15.53 -2.51
C ARG A 25 -10.69 14.33 -1.63
N ILE A 26 -9.82 13.44 -2.08
CA ILE A 26 -9.34 12.30 -1.31
C ILE A 26 -8.01 12.61 -0.61
N HIS A 27 -7.63 13.88 -0.58
CA HIS A 27 -6.35 14.35 -0.13
C HIS A 27 -6.54 15.35 0.99
N ALA A 28 -5.84 15.15 2.09
CA ALA A 28 -5.86 16.09 3.21
C ALA A 28 -5.47 17.50 2.73
N SER A 29 -6.17 18.50 3.28
CA SER A 29 -5.94 19.91 2.98
C SER A 29 -4.69 20.45 3.66
N ASP A 30 -4.39 19.94 4.86
CA ASP A 30 -3.18 20.24 5.61
C ASP A 30 -1.94 19.57 4.97
N PRO A 31 -0.87 20.32 4.61
CA PRO A 31 0.28 19.77 3.89
C PRO A 31 1.05 18.68 4.64
N ALA A 32 1.23 18.81 5.96
CA ALA A 32 1.91 17.80 6.77
C ALA A 32 1.10 16.50 6.83
N THR A 33 -0.20 16.62 7.09
CA THR A 33 -1.13 15.48 7.08
C THR A 33 -1.19 14.81 5.71
N ARG A 34 -1.16 15.60 4.63
CA ARG A 34 -1.13 15.08 3.26
C ARG A 34 0.15 14.28 2.98
N PHE A 35 1.29 14.76 3.45
CA PHE A 35 2.54 14.02 3.31
C PHE A 35 2.50 12.67 4.06
N LEU A 36 1.97 12.65 5.28
CA LEU A 36 1.78 11.41 6.05
C LEU A 36 0.82 10.44 5.34
N GLN A 37 -0.23 10.95 4.70
CA GLN A 37 -1.13 10.17 3.86
C GLN A 37 -0.41 9.56 2.64
N ASP A 38 0.43 10.35 1.98
CA ASP A 38 1.18 9.91 0.80
C ASP A 38 2.16 8.77 1.12
N ILE A 39 2.71 8.73 2.34
CA ILE A 39 3.59 7.64 2.82
C ILE A 39 2.81 6.33 2.97
N ILE A 40 1.60 6.38 3.53
CA ILE A 40 0.74 5.18 3.67
C ILE A 40 0.26 4.70 2.30
N GLU A 41 -0.04 5.62 1.39
CA GLU A 41 -0.40 5.26 0.01
C GLU A 41 0.75 4.56 -0.72
N ASP A 42 1.99 5.07 -0.62
CA ASP A 42 3.16 4.43 -1.26
C ASP A 42 3.47 3.08 -0.59
N TYR A 43 3.36 2.99 0.73
CA TYR A 43 3.44 1.72 1.46
C TYR A 43 2.42 0.68 0.96
N ALA A 44 1.17 1.09 0.74
CA ALA A 44 0.14 0.20 0.23
C ALA A 44 0.44 -0.27 -1.21
N ASP A 45 0.80 0.66 -2.10
CA ASP A 45 1.05 0.32 -3.50
C ASP A 45 2.34 -0.50 -3.69
N GLU A 46 3.37 -0.32 -2.86
CA GLU A 46 4.71 -0.92 -3.06
C GLU A 46 5.08 -2.04 -2.09
N TRP A 47 4.59 -2.01 -0.84
CA TRP A 47 4.89 -3.04 0.16
C TRP A 47 3.75 -4.02 0.36
N LEU A 48 2.51 -3.54 0.55
CA LEU A 48 1.35 -4.43 0.73
C LEU A 48 1.05 -5.24 -0.54
N SER A 49 1.38 -4.70 -1.72
CA SER A 49 1.33 -5.43 -2.99
C SER A 49 2.26 -6.65 -3.02
N LYS A 50 3.37 -6.64 -2.27
CA LYS A 50 4.25 -7.82 -2.11
C LYS A 50 3.55 -8.92 -1.33
N MET A 51 2.81 -8.58 -0.28
CA MET A 51 2.01 -9.55 0.49
C MET A 51 0.94 -10.19 -0.40
N MET A 52 0.19 -9.37 -1.15
CA MET A 52 -0.81 -9.86 -2.10
C MET A 52 -0.17 -10.80 -3.13
N PHE A 53 0.95 -10.39 -3.73
CA PHE A 53 1.63 -11.21 -4.73
C PHE A 53 2.18 -12.52 -4.15
N HIS A 54 2.70 -12.47 -2.93
CA HIS A 54 3.17 -13.65 -2.19
C HIS A 54 2.04 -14.65 -1.97
N TYR A 55 0.94 -14.24 -1.32
CA TYR A 55 -0.17 -15.15 -1.03
C TYR A 55 -0.84 -15.70 -2.28
N ARG A 56 -0.96 -14.90 -3.34
CA ARG A 56 -1.58 -15.35 -4.59
C ARG A 56 -0.76 -16.40 -5.32
N TRP A 57 0.56 -16.21 -5.43
CA TRP A 57 1.38 -16.95 -6.39
C TRP A 57 2.40 -17.91 -5.75
N ALA A 58 2.77 -17.76 -4.48
CA ALA A 58 3.84 -18.55 -3.87
C ALA A 58 3.46 -20.02 -3.64
N VAL A 59 2.17 -20.31 -3.42
CA VAL A 59 1.65 -21.66 -3.18
C VAL A 59 0.47 -21.91 -4.12
N PRO A 60 0.74 -22.27 -5.40
CA PRO A 60 -0.26 -22.29 -6.47
C PRO A 60 -1.50 -23.12 -6.15
N GLU A 61 -1.31 -24.32 -5.59
CA GLU A 61 -2.37 -25.27 -5.27
C GLU A 61 -3.35 -24.77 -4.20
N LYS A 62 -2.91 -23.81 -3.38
CA LYS A 62 -3.78 -23.18 -2.35
C LYS A 62 -4.45 -21.90 -2.83
N ASN A 63 -3.92 -21.23 -3.85
CA ASN A 63 -4.37 -19.89 -4.24
C ASN A 63 -4.45 -19.71 -5.76
N ALA A 64 -3.32 -19.74 -6.49
CA ALA A 64 -3.27 -19.42 -7.91
C ALA A 64 -4.26 -20.23 -8.76
N ASP A 65 -4.46 -21.52 -8.46
CA ASP A 65 -5.38 -22.40 -9.20
C ASP A 65 -6.84 -21.94 -9.11
N HIS A 66 -7.21 -21.28 -8.01
CA HIS A 66 -8.55 -20.70 -7.81
C HIS A 66 -8.65 -19.31 -8.45
N VAL A 67 -7.57 -18.53 -8.38
CA VAL A 67 -7.59 -17.09 -8.66
C VAL A 67 -7.33 -16.81 -10.14
N ALA A 68 -6.46 -17.59 -10.80
CA ALA A 68 -6.10 -17.34 -12.18
C ALA A 68 -7.30 -17.41 -13.15
N PRO A 69 -8.22 -18.39 -13.07
CA PRO A 69 -9.43 -18.39 -13.88
C PRO A 69 -10.32 -17.17 -13.60
N LEU A 70 -10.47 -16.79 -12.33
CA LEU A 70 -11.26 -15.61 -11.94
C LEU A 70 -10.71 -14.32 -12.58
N LEU A 71 -9.38 -14.13 -12.57
CA LEU A 71 -8.74 -12.98 -13.20
C LEU A 71 -9.02 -12.92 -14.71
N VAL A 72 -9.09 -14.08 -15.38
CA VAL A 72 -9.45 -14.15 -16.80
C VAL A 72 -10.89 -13.71 -17.01
N TYR A 73 -11.83 -14.21 -16.21
CA TYR A 73 -13.25 -13.86 -16.36
C TYR A 73 -13.56 -12.41 -15.96
N TRP A 74 -12.78 -11.79 -15.06
CA TRP A 74 -12.87 -10.36 -14.83
C TRP A 74 -12.52 -9.52 -16.06
N MET A 75 -11.55 -9.97 -16.85
CA MET A 75 -11.17 -9.29 -18.08
C MET A 75 -12.09 -9.65 -19.26
N MET A 76 -12.52 -10.91 -19.31
CA MET A 76 -13.23 -11.52 -20.43
C MET A 76 -14.36 -12.45 -19.92
N PRO A 77 -15.48 -11.89 -19.42
CA PRO A 77 -16.53 -12.67 -18.77
C PRO A 77 -17.26 -13.66 -19.70
N GLN A 78 -17.12 -13.46 -21.01
CA GLN A 78 -17.73 -14.32 -22.05
C GLN A 78 -16.74 -15.33 -22.66
N ALA A 79 -15.53 -15.42 -22.14
CA ALA A 79 -14.55 -16.39 -22.63
C ALA A 79 -15.07 -17.82 -22.43
N THR A 80 -14.97 -18.67 -23.45
CA THR A 80 -15.28 -20.10 -23.31
C THR A 80 -14.24 -20.80 -22.43
N GLU A 81 -14.66 -21.81 -21.68
CA GLU A 81 -13.86 -22.48 -20.65
C GLU A 81 -12.46 -22.92 -21.11
N GLY A 82 -12.34 -23.61 -22.25
CA GLY A 82 -11.05 -24.12 -22.75
C GLY A 82 -10.01 -23.01 -22.96
N PRO A 83 -10.29 -22.00 -23.82
CA PRO A 83 -9.44 -20.82 -23.97
C PRO A 83 -9.18 -20.05 -22.66
N ALA A 84 -10.19 -19.91 -21.79
CA ALA A 84 -10.02 -19.22 -20.52
C ALA A 84 -9.02 -19.93 -19.60
N ASN A 85 -9.13 -21.26 -19.48
CA ASN A 85 -8.22 -22.09 -18.69
C ASN A 85 -6.78 -22.08 -19.25
N ALA A 86 -6.62 -22.14 -20.57
CA ALA A 86 -5.30 -22.05 -21.20
C ALA A 86 -4.63 -20.69 -20.92
N PHE A 87 -5.42 -19.61 -20.99
CA PHE A 87 -4.91 -18.27 -20.70
C PHE A 87 -4.60 -18.07 -19.21
N ALA A 88 -5.45 -18.59 -18.32
CA ALA A 88 -5.22 -18.58 -16.88
C ALA A 88 -3.91 -19.30 -16.51
N ALA A 89 -3.67 -20.49 -17.07
CA ALA A 89 -2.43 -21.25 -16.86
C ALA A 89 -1.19 -20.49 -17.34
N SER A 90 -1.24 -19.91 -18.54
CA SER A 90 -0.14 -19.09 -19.08
C SER A 90 0.13 -17.85 -18.23
N PHE A 91 -0.92 -17.17 -17.78
CA PHE A 91 -0.83 -16.00 -16.93
C PHE A 91 -0.22 -16.35 -15.57
N ALA A 92 -0.73 -17.40 -14.91
CA ALA A 92 -0.22 -17.87 -13.63
C ALA A 92 1.26 -18.25 -13.71
N ALA A 93 1.66 -19.05 -14.71
CA ALA A 93 3.06 -19.44 -14.91
C ALA A 93 3.98 -18.21 -15.04
N ARG A 94 3.53 -17.18 -15.77
CA ARG A 94 4.28 -15.92 -15.90
C ARG A 94 4.40 -15.17 -14.56
N GLN A 95 3.35 -15.12 -13.75
CA GLN A 95 3.39 -14.41 -12.45
C GLN A 95 4.23 -15.17 -11.42
N ILE A 96 4.10 -16.49 -11.35
CA ILE A 96 4.92 -17.35 -10.48
C ILE A 96 6.41 -17.14 -10.78
N GLY A 97 6.79 -17.09 -12.06
CA GLY A 97 8.17 -16.78 -12.48
C GLY A 97 8.70 -15.41 -12.04
N ARG A 98 7.86 -14.52 -11.50
CA ARG A 98 8.22 -13.17 -11.04
C ARG A 98 8.27 -13.03 -9.51
N LEU A 99 8.01 -14.09 -8.75
CA LEU A 99 8.06 -14.08 -7.28
C LEU A 99 9.38 -13.51 -6.73
N GLY A 100 10.51 -13.91 -7.33
CA GLY A 100 11.83 -13.40 -6.94
C GLY A 100 12.03 -11.89 -7.18
N VAL A 101 11.32 -11.31 -8.16
CA VAL A 101 11.38 -9.86 -8.46
C VAL A 101 10.70 -9.05 -7.36
N VAL A 102 9.56 -9.53 -6.85
CA VAL A 102 8.83 -8.86 -5.77
C VAL A 102 9.41 -9.15 -4.39
N GLY A 103 10.41 -10.03 -4.30
CA GLY A 103 11.09 -10.41 -3.06
C GLY A 103 10.42 -11.56 -2.31
N SER A 104 9.50 -12.30 -2.94
CA SER A 104 8.87 -13.48 -2.36
C SER A 104 9.67 -14.74 -2.69
N LYS A 105 10.32 -15.33 -1.68
CA LYS A 105 11.07 -16.60 -1.76
C LYS A 105 11.17 -17.23 -0.37
N ASP A 106 11.69 -18.45 -0.27
CA ASP A 106 11.76 -19.21 0.98
C ASP A 106 12.36 -18.42 2.15
N THR A 107 13.42 -17.64 1.90
CA THR A 107 14.12 -16.88 2.95
C THR A 107 13.37 -15.62 3.41
N THR A 108 12.39 -15.13 2.65
CA THR A 108 11.67 -13.88 2.94
C THR A 108 10.17 -14.10 3.20
N ALA A 109 9.64 -15.29 2.88
CA ALA A 109 8.24 -15.65 3.07
C ALA A 109 7.77 -15.40 4.52
N ALA A 110 8.51 -15.90 5.50
CA ALA A 110 8.17 -15.71 6.92
C ALA A 110 8.09 -14.23 7.34
N ILE A 111 8.93 -13.36 6.75
CA ILE A 111 8.91 -11.91 7.00
C ILE A 111 7.63 -11.30 6.42
N ILE A 112 7.26 -11.69 5.19
CA ILE A 112 6.05 -11.21 4.51
C ILE A 112 4.80 -11.65 5.28
N GLU A 113 4.71 -12.91 5.67
CA GLU A 113 3.57 -13.48 6.40
C GLU A 113 3.43 -12.86 7.80
N ALA A 114 4.55 -12.67 8.52
CA ALA A 114 4.55 -12.00 9.82
C ALA A 114 4.13 -10.52 9.71
N SER A 115 4.61 -9.81 8.69
CA SER A 115 4.21 -8.42 8.42
C SER A 115 2.72 -8.33 8.05
N TYR A 116 2.20 -9.26 7.24
CA TYR A 116 0.77 -9.32 6.93
C TYR A 116 -0.09 -9.45 8.20
N LEU A 117 0.26 -10.38 9.09
CA LEU A 117 -0.48 -10.57 10.35
C LEU A 117 -0.45 -9.32 11.25
N ARG A 118 0.68 -8.62 11.31
CA ARG A 118 0.78 -7.36 12.06
C ARG A 118 -0.09 -6.27 11.44
N VAL A 119 0.00 -6.08 10.13
CA VAL A 119 -0.80 -5.06 9.42
C VAL A 119 -2.31 -5.32 9.59
N LEU A 120 -2.75 -6.58 9.50
CA LEU A 120 -4.14 -6.96 9.78
C LEU A 120 -4.60 -6.46 11.15
N LYS A 121 -3.84 -6.76 12.21
CA LYS A 121 -4.18 -6.38 13.59
C LYS A 121 -4.13 -4.86 13.80
N LEU A 122 -3.14 -4.19 13.20
CA LEU A 122 -2.99 -2.74 13.30
C LEU A 122 -4.17 -2.03 12.63
N LEU A 123 -4.51 -2.40 11.40
CA LEU A 123 -5.61 -1.79 10.67
C LEU A 123 -6.97 -2.13 11.34
N ASP A 124 -7.21 -3.37 11.79
CA ASP A 124 -8.43 -3.73 12.53
C ASP A 124 -8.63 -2.86 13.78
N SER A 125 -7.55 -2.63 14.53
CA SER A 125 -7.56 -1.77 15.72
C SER A 125 -7.84 -0.31 15.38
N ILE A 126 -7.21 0.24 14.33
CA ILE A 126 -7.41 1.62 13.92
C ILE A 126 -8.88 1.84 13.51
N VAL A 127 -9.41 0.99 12.61
CA VAL A 127 -10.78 1.14 12.07
C VAL A 127 -11.87 0.76 13.07
N ALA A 128 -11.53 0.09 14.18
CA ALA A 128 -12.48 -0.14 15.27
C ALA A 128 -12.92 1.17 15.97
N SER A 129 -12.09 2.22 15.89
CA SER A 129 -12.33 3.50 16.58
C SER A 129 -12.89 4.60 15.67
N ARG A 130 -12.88 4.41 14.35
CA ARG A 130 -13.19 5.47 13.36
C ARG A 130 -13.48 4.88 11.98
N PRO A 131 -14.23 5.60 11.13
CA PRO A 131 -14.63 5.08 9.83
C PRO A 131 -13.51 5.11 8.77
N PHE A 132 -12.48 5.97 8.89
CA PHE A 132 -11.37 6.05 7.92
C PHE A 132 -10.05 6.40 8.61
N LEU A 133 -8.92 6.10 7.97
CA LEU A 133 -7.59 6.29 8.57
C LEU A 133 -7.30 7.74 8.96
N PHE A 134 -7.72 8.69 8.12
CA PHE A 134 -7.46 10.12 8.28
C PHE A 134 -8.69 10.90 8.78
N GLY A 135 -9.68 10.23 9.37
CA GLY A 135 -10.78 10.88 10.08
C GLY A 135 -12.15 10.29 9.73
N THR A 136 -13.12 11.17 9.45
CA THR A 136 -14.52 10.80 9.18
C THR A 136 -14.86 10.73 7.69
N ARG A 137 -13.87 10.92 6.82
CA ARG A 137 -14.00 10.83 5.35
C ARG A 137 -12.92 9.95 4.71
N PRO A 138 -13.20 9.34 3.53
CA PRO A 138 -12.20 8.57 2.80
C PRO A 138 -11.03 9.44 2.32
N SER A 139 -9.84 8.84 2.36
CA SER A 139 -8.59 9.38 1.84
C SER A 139 -8.00 8.46 0.77
N ALA A 140 -7.00 8.95 0.03
CA ALA A 140 -6.26 8.15 -0.94
C ALA A 140 -5.52 6.97 -0.27
N ALA A 141 -5.14 7.09 1.00
CA ALA A 141 -4.52 5.99 1.74
C ALA A 141 -5.52 4.85 1.97
N ASP A 142 -6.77 5.17 2.30
CA ASP A 142 -7.85 4.18 2.45
C ASP A 142 -8.08 3.44 1.12
N PHE A 143 -8.13 4.16 0.00
CA PHE A 143 -8.30 3.56 -1.33
C PHE A 143 -7.08 2.77 -1.82
N ALA A 144 -5.86 3.15 -1.43
CA ALA A 144 -4.67 2.38 -1.76
C ALA A 144 -4.64 1.04 -1.00
N ILE A 145 -5.01 1.06 0.28
CA ILE A 145 -5.20 -0.15 1.08
C ILE A 145 -6.34 -1.00 0.50
N LEU A 146 -7.48 -0.40 0.16
CA LEU A 146 -8.60 -1.08 -0.49
C LEU A 146 -8.14 -1.91 -1.69
N GLY A 147 -7.33 -1.33 -2.58
CA GLY A 147 -6.84 -2.01 -3.77
C GLY A 147 -6.12 -3.33 -3.49
N GLN A 148 -5.27 -3.40 -2.46
CA GLN A 148 -4.57 -4.63 -2.10
C GLN A 148 -5.41 -5.54 -1.20
N PHE A 149 -6.22 -4.96 -0.31
CA PHE A 149 -6.92 -5.70 0.73
C PHE A 149 -8.23 -6.32 0.23
N THR A 150 -8.91 -5.76 -0.78
CA THR A 150 -9.97 -6.51 -1.49
C THR A 150 -9.43 -7.84 -2.03
N GLN A 151 -8.21 -7.84 -2.59
CA GLN A 151 -7.59 -9.07 -3.08
C GLN A 151 -7.27 -10.03 -1.92
N LEU A 152 -6.48 -9.56 -0.95
CA LEU A 152 -6.00 -10.36 0.19
C LEU A 152 -7.11 -10.92 1.09
N LEU A 153 -8.21 -10.19 1.28
CA LEU A 153 -9.25 -10.54 2.26
C LEU A 153 -10.46 -11.26 1.66
N THR A 154 -10.62 -11.20 0.34
CA THR A 154 -11.81 -11.72 -0.36
C THR A 154 -11.46 -12.74 -1.42
N ILE A 155 -10.39 -12.50 -2.19
CA ILE A 155 -10.09 -13.27 -3.41
C ILE A 155 -9.13 -14.41 -3.11
N GLU A 156 -8.07 -14.15 -2.35
CA GLU A 156 -7.04 -15.14 -2.05
C GLU A 156 -7.48 -16.08 -0.91
N PRO A 157 -7.67 -17.39 -1.15
CA PRO A 157 -8.23 -18.28 -0.13
C PRO A 157 -7.44 -18.32 1.18
N THR A 158 -6.12 -18.37 1.10
CA THR A 158 -5.25 -18.53 2.28
C THR A 158 -5.23 -17.27 3.14
N SER A 159 -4.97 -16.11 2.55
CA SER A 159 -4.92 -14.85 3.32
C SER A 159 -6.30 -14.41 3.79
N ALA A 160 -7.36 -14.69 3.03
CA ALA A 160 -8.73 -14.42 3.46
C ALA A 160 -9.13 -15.25 4.70
N ALA A 161 -8.69 -16.51 4.78
CA ALA A 161 -8.90 -17.33 5.96
C ALA A 161 -8.18 -16.76 7.19
N ILE A 162 -6.90 -16.40 7.05
CA ILE A 162 -6.10 -15.76 8.12
C ILE A 162 -6.78 -14.47 8.60
N ALA A 163 -7.24 -13.62 7.68
CA ALA A 163 -7.87 -12.36 8.03
C ALA A 163 -9.22 -12.54 8.74
N ARG A 164 -10.02 -13.54 8.35
CA ARG A 164 -11.28 -13.86 9.02
C ARG A 164 -11.07 -14.16 10.51
N GLU A 165 -9.98 -14.84 10.84
CA GLU A 165 -9.63 -15.19 12.21
C GLU A 165 -9.04 -14.02 13.01
N ASN A 166 -8.34 -13.09 12.35
CA ASN A 166 -7.50 -12.09 13.03
C ASN A 166 -8.00 -10.64 12.93
N ALA A 167 -8.82 -10.31 11.94
CA ALA A 167 -9.20 -8.93 11.62
C ALA A 167 -10.62 -8.82 11.00
N PRO A 168 -11.68 -9.27 11.71
CA PRO A 168 -13.04 -9.26 11.18
C PRO A 168 -13.60 -7.85 10.95
N ARG A 169 -13.19 -6.84 11.73
CA ARG A 169 -13.65 -5.45 11.51
C ARG A 169 -12.98 -4.85 10.29
N LEU A 170 -11.70 -5.12 10.10
CA LEU A 170 -10.98 -4.72 8.89
C LEU A 170 -11.66 -5.29 7.64
N ARG A 171 -12.08 -6.56 7.70
CA ARG A 171 -12.82 -7.16 6.59
C ARG A 171 -14.13 -6.42 6.29
N ALA A 172 -14.94 -6.15 7.31
CA ALA A 172 -16.17 -5.38 7.13
C ALA A 172 -15.89 -3.95 6.63
N TRP A 173 -14.82 -3.32 7.11
CA TRP A 173 -14.40 -1.99 6.70
C TRP A 173 -14.04 -1.92 5.20
N ILE A 174 -13.40 -2.96 4.67
CA ILE A 174 -13.10 -3.09 3.24
C ILE A 174 -14.39 -3.19 2.42
N ASP A 175 -15.36 -4.00 2.87
CA ASP A 175 -16.68 -4.08 2.21
C ASP A 175 -17.39 -2.71 2.21
N HIS A 176 -17.26 -1.92 3.30
CA HIS A 176 -17.79 -0.56 3.38
C HIS A 176 -17.07 0.44 2.45
N LEU A 177 -15.75 0.27 2.26
CA LEU A 177 -14.97 1.13 1.37
C LEU A 177 -15.27 0.91 -0.12
N GLU A 178 -15.64 -0.32 -0.51
CA GLU A 178 -16.06 -0.61 -1.89
C GLU A 178 -17.30 0.19 -2.32
N ASP A 179 -18.21 0.45 -1.38
CA ASP A 179 -19.35 1.38 -1.56
C ASP A 179 -19.27 2.58 -0.63
N ALA A 180 -18.19 3.36 -0.75
CA ALA A 180 -18.03 4.59 0.02
C ALA A 180 -18.93 5.75 -0.47
N THR A 181 -19.88 5.51 -1.39
CA THR A 181 -20.65 6.57 -2.06
C THR A 181 -21.56 7.35 -1.10
N GLY A 182 -22.04 6.68 -0.05
CA GLY A 182 -22.91 7.21 1.00
C GLY A 182 -22.21 8.03 2.09
N TYR A 183 -20.87 8.07 2.14
CA TYR A 183 -20.16 8.86 3.14
C TYR A 183 -20.05 10.33 2.73
N ALA A 184 -20.33 11.22 3.67
CA ALA A 184 -20.12 12.65 3.48
C ALA A 184 -18.61 12.96 3.44
N ALA A 185 -18.19 13.74 2.45
CA ALA A 185 -16.81 14.23 2.33
C ALA A 185 -16.70 15.65 2.92
N ASP A 186 -16.98 15.79 4.22
CA ASP A 186 -16.88 17.08 4.93
C ASP A 186 -15.41 17.53 5.01
N GLU A 187 -15.11 18.78 4.68
CA GLU A 187 -13.74 19.34 4.77
C GLU A 187 -13.22 19.37 6.21
N ASN A 188 -14.11 19.39 7.21
CA ASN A 188 -13.73 19.27 8.62
C ASN A 188 -13.58 17.82 9.09
N GLY A 189 -13.74 16.85 8.20
CA GLY A 189 -13.64 15.42 8.51
C GLY A 189 -12.21 14.88 8.55
N TRP A 190 -11.20 15.72 8.32
CA TRP A 190 -9.79 15.34 8.46
C TRP A 190 -9.34 15.40 9.92
N LEU A 191 -8.51 14.45 10.34
CA LEU A 191 -7.79 14.53 11.61
C LEU A 191 -6.81 15.70 11.61
N SER A 192 -6.58 16.29 12.78
CA SER A 192 -5.47 17.21 13.00
C SER A 192 -4.11 16.50 12.95
N ARG A 193 -3.02 17.26 12.83
CA ARG A 193 -1.64 16.72 12.76
C ARG A 193 -1.32 15.81 13.97
N ASP A 194 -1.70 16.25 15.16
CA ASP A 194 -1.43 15.52 16.41
C ASP A 194 -2.26 14.23 16.51
N GLU A 195 -3.52 14.28 16.06
CA GLU A 195 -4.39 13.11 16.01
C GLU A 195 -3.89 12.07 15.00
N VAL A 196 -3.38 12.51 13.84
CA VAL A 196 -2.76 11.63 12.83
C VAL A 196 -1.51 10.99 13.42
N ALA A 197 -0.60 11.79 13.97
CA ALA A 197 0.63 11.31 14.57
C ALA A 197 0.36 10.29 15.68
N THR A 198 -0.63 10.54 16.54
CA THR A 198 -0.99 9.64 17.65
C THR A 198 -1.69 8.37 17.15
N THR A 199 -2.70 8.52 16.30
CA THR A 199 -3.52 7.40 15.83
C THR A 199 -2.72 6.44 14.97
N LEU A 200 -2.00 6.99 13.99
CA LEU A 200 -1.33 6.19 12.97
C LEU A 200 0.09 5.81 13.38
N ARG A 201 0.55 6.23 14.58
CA ARG A 201 1.85 5.85 15.13
C ARG A 201 2.15 4.36 15.01
N PRO A 202 1.24 3.44 15.40
CA PRO A 202 1.51 2.01 15.30
C PRO A 202 1.75 1.55 13.85
N LEU A 203 1.04 2.15 12.89
CA LEU A 203 1.24 1.87 11.46
C LEU A 203 2.55 2.47 10.96
N PHE A 204 2.92 3.69 11.36
CA PHE A 204 4.24 4.25 11.05
C PHE A 204 5.38 3.43 11.64
N CYS A 205 5.22 2.87 12.85
CA CYS A 205 6.20 1.92 13.40
C CYS A 205 6.34 0.66 12.54
N GLU A 206 5.25 0.08 12.01
CA GLU A 206 5.35 -1.06 11.09
C GLU A 206 6.03 -0.67 9.77
N ILE A 207 5.71 0.51 9.23
CA ILE A 207 6.34 1.06 8.02
C ILE A 207 7.85 1.26 8.25
N GLY A 208 8.23 1.90 9.36
CA GLY A 208 9.62 2.17 9.74
C GLY A 208 10.41 0.91 10.06
N LYS A 209 9.74 -0.15 10.51
CA LYS A 209 10.34 -1.47 10.76
C LYS A 209 10.58 -2.29 9.48
N THR A 210 9.78 -2.07 8.43
CA THR A 210 9.76 -2.94 7.25
C THR A 210 10.06 -2.18 5.96
N TYR A 211 9.13 -1.35 5.52
CA TYR A 211 9.16 -0.71 4.22
C TYR A 211 10.19 0.43 4.12
N ALA A 212 10.27 1.31 5.11
CA ALA A 212 11.18 2.44 5.07
C ALA A 212 12.67 2.04 4.92
N PRO A 213 13.21 1.10 5.73
CA PRO A 213 14.59 0.64 5.57
C PRO A 213 14.80 -0.08 4.23
N PHE A 214 13.82 -0.87 3.77
CA PHE A 214 13.87 -1.49 2.44
C PHE A 214 13.97 -0.44 1.33
N LEU A 215 13.12 0.58 1.37
CA LEU A 215 13.04 1.62 0.36
C LEU A 215 14.36 2.41 0.28
N GLN A 216 14.95 2.73 1.43
CA GLN A 216 16.28 3.34 1.54
C GLN A 216 17.37 2.44 0.95
N ALA A 217 17.46 1.18 1.39
CA ALA A 217 18.49 0.25 0.92
C ALA A 217 18.39 0.00 -0.59
N ASN A 218 17.16 -0.11 -1.13
CA ASN A 218 16.92 -0.25 -2.55
C ASN A 218 17.38 0.98 -3.34
N ALA A 219 17.15 2.19 -2.83
CA ALA A 219 17.63 3.41 -3.46
C ALA A 219 19.17 3.49 -3.46
N THR A 220 19.82 3.11 -2.36
CA THR A 220 21.29 3.03 -2.27
C THR A 220 21.85 2.02 -3.26
N ALA A 221 21.32 0.80 -3.29
CA ALA A 221 21.74 -0.24 -4.25
C ALA A 221 21.53 0.22 -5.71
N HIS A 222 20.42 0.90 -6.00
CA HIS A 222 20.15 1.45 -7.32
C HIS A 222 21.17 2.51 -7.73
N ALA A 223 21.50 3.44 -6.83
CA ALA A 223 22.50 4.48 -7.08
C ALA A 223 23.91 3.89 -7.30
N ALA A 224 24.24 2.80 -6.62
CA ALA A 224 25.50 2.08 -6.77
C ALA A 224 25.55 1.15 -8.01
N GLY A 225 24.46 1.01 -8.76
CA GLY A 225 24.37 0.08 -9.91
C GLY A 225 24.33 -1.40 -9.49
N GLU A 226 24.04 -1.68 -8.23
CA GLU A 226 23.95 -3.05 -7.71
C GLU A 226 22.68 -3.74 -8.21
N LYS A 227 22.80 -5.03 -8.54
CA LYS A 227 21.67 -5.83 -9.05
C LYS A 227 20.76 -6.36 -7.94
N GLN A 228 21.24 -6.40 -6.71
CA GLN A 228 20.49 -6.89 -5.56
C GLN A 228 20.61 -5.91 -4.40
N VAL A 229 19.53 -5.74 -3.67
CA VAL A 229 19.50 -5.10 -2.36
C VAL A 229 19.51 -6.19 -1.30
N THR A 230 20.39 -6.05 -0.30
CA THR A 230 20.42 -6.90 0.90
C THR A 230 20.41 -6.03 2.15
N LEU A 231 19.58 -6.38 3.10
CA LEU A 231 19.43 -5.70 4.39
C LEU A 231 18.82 -6.67 5.42
N GLU A 232 18.71 -6.22 6.67
CA GLU A 232 17.89 -6.89 7.67
C GLU A 232 16.50 -6.22 7.73
N ILE A 233 15.44 -7.04 7.75
CA ILE A 233 14.07 -6.59 7.99
C ILE A 233 13.49 -7.47 9.10
N ASP A 234 12.99 -6.83 10.16
CA ASP A 234 12.38 -7.53 11.30
C ASP A 234 13.29 -8.63 11.90
N GLY A 235 14.59 -8.33 12.05
CA GLY A 235 15.56 -9.28 12.62
C GLY A 235 15.97 -10.42 11.69
N ALA A 236 15.56 -10.40 10.43
CA ALA A 236 15.81 -11.46 9.47
C ALA A 236 16.42 -10.93 8.15
N PRO A 237 17.27 -11.72 7.49
CA PRO A 237 17.91 -11.30 6.25
C PRO A 237 16.90 -11.18 5.10
N TRP A 238 16.92 -10.04 4.43
CA TRP A 238 16.14 -9.78 3.23
C TRP A 238 17.05 -9.54 2.04
N THR A 239 16.78 -10.22 0.93
CA THR A 239 17.47 -9.99 -0.34
C THR A 239 16.48 -9.98 -1.50
N GLN A 240 16.54 -8.96 -2.35
CA GLN A 240 15.69 -8.81 -3.52
C GLN A 240 16.48 -8.22 -4.69
N ALA A 241 16.03 -8.43 -5.93
CA ALA A 241 16.50 -7.64 -7.06
C ALA A 241 16.25 -6.13 -6.82
N THR A 242 17.26 -5.32 -7.12
CA THR A 242 17.15 -3.86 -7.05
C THR A 242 16.05 -3.38 -8.00
N PHE A 243 15.18 -2.49 -7.51
CA PHE A 243 14.01 -2.04 -8.25
C PHE A 243 14.05 -0.52 -8.50
N PRO A 244 14.39 -0.07 -9.73
CA PRO A 244 14.51 1.36 -10.06
C PRO A 244 13.26 2.18 -9.79
N TYR A 245 12.07 1.59 -9.97
CA TYR A 245 10.81 2.30 -9.73
C TYR A 245 10.65 2.67 -8.25
N GLN A 246 11.03 1.78 -7.32
CA GLN A 246 10.95 2.05 -5.89
C GLN A 246 11.99 3.10 -5.44
N ALA A 247 13.17 3.14 -6.07
CA ALA A 247 14.12 4.23 -5.87
C ALA A 247 13.55 5.60 -6.32
N LYS A 248 12.77 5.61 -7.41
CA LYS A 248 12.03 6.81 -7.84
C LYS A 248 10.97 7.22 -6.80
N CYS A 249 10.26 6.26 -6.19
CA CYS A 249 9.25 6.54 -5.17
C CYS A 249 9.85 7.25 -3.95
N LEU A 250 10.98 6.76 -3.43
CA LEU A 250 11.69 7.44 -2.34
C LEU A 250 12.08 8.88 -2.70
N ARG A 251 12.61 9.09 -3.91
CA ARG A 251 12.96 10.44 -4.37
C ARG A 251 11.74 11.36 -4.39
N VAL A 252 10.62 10.91 -4.95
CA VAL A 252 9.38 11.71 -5.00
C VAL A 252 8.87 12.05 -3.59
N LEU A 253 8.94 11.11 -2.65
CA LEU A 253 8.59 11.38 -1.25
C LEU A 253 9.52 12.44 -0.64
N ARG A 254 10.83 12.30 -0.80
CA ARG A 254 11.82 13.27 -0.28
C ARG A 254 11.68 14.66 -0.91
N ASP A 255 11.46 14.74 -2.21
CA ASP A 255 11.22 16.00 -2.91
C ASP A 255 9.93 16.66 -2.39
N SER A 256 8.87 15.86 -2.15
CA SER A 256 7.61 16.35 -1.59
C SER A 256 7.78 16.86 -0.16
N PHE A 257 8.57 16.17 0.67
CA PHE A 257 8.92 16.61 2.01
C PHE A 257 9.72 17.91 1.99
N ALA A 258 10.74 18.01 1.13
CA ALA A 258 11.59 19.19 1.01
C ALA A 258 10.80 20.45 0.57
N ALA A 259 9.72 20.25 -0.19
CA ALA A 259 8.82 21.33 -0.62
C ALA A 259 7.86 21.83 0.47
N LEU A 260 7.73 21.13 1.60
CA LEU A 260 6.92 21.56 2.73
C LEU A 260 7.53 22.79 3.43
N SER A 261 6.68 23.59 4.09
CA SER A 261 7.15 24.68 4.94
C SER A 261 7.96 24.15 6.13
N THR A 262 8.82 24.97 6.75
CA THR A 262 9.61 24.55 7.92
C THR A 262 8.73 24.03 9.06
N GLN A 263 7.56 24.66 9.29
CA GLN A 263 6.60 24.23 10.30
C GLN A 263 6.02 22.85 9.99
N ASP A 264 5.67 22.60 8.73
CA ASP A 264 5.11 21.32 8.28
C ASP A 264 6.15 20.20 8.32
N GLN A 265 7.40 20.50 7.92
CA GLN A 265 8.50 19.54 8.03
C GLN A 265 8.76 19.13 9.49
N THR A 266 8.69 20.08 10.43
CA THR A 266 8.83 19.79 11.85
C THR A 266 7.70 18.88 12.35
N ALA A 267 6.44 19.20 12.02
CA ALA A 267 5.31 18.34 12.40
C ALA A 267 5.42 16.90 11.85
N VAL A 268 5.91 16.73 10.61
CA VAL A 268 6.17 15.40 10.04
C VAL A 268 7.30 14.68 10.76
N ARG A 269 8.40 15.38 11.07
CA ARG A 269 9.53 14.80 11.82
C ARG A 269 9.10 14.35 13.22
N ASP A 270 8.31 15.17 13.91
CA ASP A 270 7.77 14.85 15.23
C ASP A 270 6.84 13.63 15.16
N ALA A 271 6.02 13.51 14.10
CA ALA A 271 5.18 12.33 13.88
C ALA A 271 5.98 11.04 13.59
N PHE A 272 7.19 11.17 13.04
CA PHE A 272 8.08 10.05 12.73
C PHE A 272 9.06 9.70 13.85
N ASP A 273 9.23 10.54 14.86
CA ASP A 273 10.22 10.32 15.91
C ASP A 273 10.02 8.97 16.64
N GLY A 274 11.06 8.15 16.59
CA GLY A 274 11.09 6.81 17.16
C GLY A 274 10.18 5.80 16.44
N THR A 275 9.84 6.04 15.17
CA THR A 275 9.05 5.10 14.37
C THR A 275 9.89 4.29 13.38
N GLY A 276 11.08 4.78 13.00
CA GLY A 276 11.89 4.24 11.91
C GLY A 276 11.58 4.87 10.53
N CYS A 277 10.56 5.73 10.43
CA CYS A 277 10.23 6.45 9.20
C CYS A 277 11.11 7.68 8.94
N GLU A 278 12.01 8.06 9.86
CA GLU A 278 12.85 9.25 9.77
C GLU A 278 13.71 9.25 8.50
N VAL A 279 14.13 8.06 8.06
CA VAL A 279 14.89 7.84 6.82
C VAL A 279 14.16 8.35 5.56
N LEU A 280 12.83 8.41 5.58
CA LEU A 280 12.01 8.88 4.46
C LEU A 280 12.08 10.41 4.28
N THR A 281 12.57 11.12 5.29
CA THR A 281 12.70 12.59 5.32
C THR A 281 14.15 13.09 5.28
N THR A 282 15.11 12.16 5.30
CA THR A 282 16.54 12.51 5.17
C THR A 282 16.83 13.00 3.74
N PRO A 283 17.65 14.04 3.57
CA PRO A 283 18.16 14.41 2.25
C PRO A 283 18.83 13.21 1.54
N PRO A 284 18.80 13.15 0.20
CA PRO A 284 19.45 12.09 -0.57
C PRO A 284 20.97 12.05 -0.37
#